data_AF-A0A931XWT3-F1
#
_entry.id   AF-A0A931XWT3-F1
#
_cell.length_a   1.000
_cell.length_b   1.000
_cell.length_c   1.000
_cell.angle_alpha   90.00
_cell.angle_beta   90.00
_cell.angle_gamma   90.00
#
_symmetry.space_group_name_H-M   'P 1'
#
loop_
_entity.id
_entity.type
_entity.pdbx_description
1 polymer ?
#
loop_
_entity_poly.entity_id
_entity_poly.type
_entity_poly.pdbx_seq_one_letter_code
_entity_poly.pdbx_strand_id
1 'polypeptide(L)'
;MLDNETGQEPALSPPAPADLPGLLILWSGTQPTCVARPLHRRLTIGRSSDADVCLGDDTLVSRMHADVFAAAGGYVVTDRDSRHGTFVNGARIERQVSVDPGAVLRVGRTVILLGPIAEDEPRPIEVVGHYVVSAYQRRLRSDVGTAARLGANLLILGDTGTGKEDLARHYHASGPRASGPFVTHSAATLQASIAEAELFGTRRGGFTGAVDREGLLASASGGTLFLDEIGDLSLEVQSKLLRAFQEREVVAIGGGKTKKVDFLLCTATSVDVDAAFAAGRFREDLLHRIAGVTVRVDSLDRRRDEIPFLLATTPELASADVTLSAPFVEACMLRRWPGNVRGLRNALRQAIVNAAREAERRAAPVEKLELQPSHLEIPVGASAPPPAPRAATSAARDEEERALLLDALRRADDNGVEAAARLGMPKSTFYRKLEKHGIRLR
;
A
#
# COMPACT_ATOMS: atom_id res chain seq x y z
N MET A 1 19.74 23.06 35.47
CA MET A 1 20.53 23.26 34.24
C MET A 1 21.16 21.92 33.93
N LEU A 2 20.52 21.13 33.05
CA LEU A 2 20.91 20.89 31.65
C LEU A 2 22.07 19.86 31.61
N ASP A 3 22.07 18.71 30.95
CA ASP A 3 21.17 18.02 30.02
C ASP A 3 21.56 16.52 30.05
N ASN A 4 20.60 15.61 29.90
CA ASN A 4 20.89 14.19 29.70
C ASN A 4 20.03 13.70 28.52
N GLU A 5 20.53 13.90 27.30
CA GLU A 5 19.96 13.36 26.06
C GLU A 5 20.67 12.05 25.71
N THR A 6 20.09 10.91 26.10
CA THR A 6 20.38 9.63 25.44
C THR A 6 19.44 9.50 24.25
N GLY A 7 19.84 10.09 23.13
CA GLY A 7 19.24 9.87 21.81
C GLY A 7 19.69 8.53 21.24
N GLN A 8 18.72 7.69 20.91
CA GLN A 8 18.86 6.41 20.22
C GLN A 8 19.53 6.61 18.84
N GLU A 9 20.67 5.96 18.61
CA GLU A 9 21.22 5.82 17.26
C GLU A 9 20.33 4.89 16.42
N PRO A 10 19.90 5.28 15.21
CA PRO A 10 19.16 4.39 14.34
C PRO A 10 20.10 3.29 13.84
N ALA A 11 19.66 2.04 13.92
CA ALA A 11 20.39 0.90 13.37
C ALA A 11 20.64 1.12 11.87
N LEU A 12 21.89 1.46 11.53
CA LEU A 12 22.38 1.57 10.17
C LEU A 12 22.31 0.18 9.52
N SER A 13 21.41 0.02 8.55
CA SER A 13 21.58 -1.06 7.57
C SER A 13 22.97 -0.91 6.94
N PRO A 14 23.72 -2.01 6.74
CA PRO A 14 25.02 -1.90 6.07
C PRO A 14 24.81 -1.26 4.68
N PRO A 15 25.76 -0.42 4.21
CA PRO A 15 25.67 0.11 2.86
C PRO A 15 25.55 -1.05 1.88
N ALA A 16 24.58 -0.97 0.96
CA ALA A 16 24.48 -1.91 -0.13
C ALA A 16 25.83 -1.98 -0.87
N PRO A 17 26.25 -3.16 -1.40
CA PRO A 17 27.41 -3.23 -2.28
C PRO A 17 27.28 -2.15 -3.35
N ALA A 18 28.37 -1.47 -3.70
CA ALA A 18 28.35 -0.26 -4.53
C ALA A 18 27.59 -0.51 -5.84
N ASP A 19 26.32 -0.11 -5.89
CA ASP A 19 25.46 -0.40 -7.03
C ASP A 19 26.02 0.31 -8.27
N LEU A 20 26.15 -0.44 -9.36
CA LEU A 20 26.64 0.12 -10.62
C LEU A 20 25.50 0.86 -11.32
N PRO A 21 25.76 2.01 -11.98
CA PRO A 21 24.73 2.62 -12.81
C PRO A 21 24.33 1.63 -13.90
N GLY A 22 23.03 1.52 -14.18
CA GLY A 22 22.55 0.64 -15.23
C GLY A 22 21.16 0.97 -15.74
N LEU A 23 20.71 0.13 -16.66
CA LEU A 23 19.38 0.14 -17.25
C LEU A 23 18.65 -1.14 -16.83
N LEU A 24 17.47 -0.98 -16.23
CA LEU A 24 16.53 -2.08 -15.99
C LEU A 24 15.44 -2.02 -17.05
N ILE A 25 15.44 -2.96 -17.98
CA ILE A 25 14.38 -3.10 -18.98
C ILE A 25 13.22 -3.80 -18.29
N LEU A 26 12.10 -3.09 -18.10
CA LEU A 26 10.98 -3.55 -17.26
C LEU A 26 9.72 -3.90 -18.05
N TRP A 27 9.63 -3.45 -19.30
CA TRP A 27 8.54 -3.78 -20.20
C TRP A 27 9.05 -3.88 -21.63
N SER A 28 8.60 -4.89 -22.38
CA SER A 28 8.89 -5.02 -23.80
C SER A 28 7.68 -5.59 -24.55
N GLY A 29 7.24 -4.90 -25.60
CA GLY A 29 6.04 -5.27 -26.35
C GLY A 29 4.78 -5.14 -25.48
N THR A 30 4.22 -6.27 -25.07
CA THR A 30 2.99 -6.36 -24.27
C THR A 30 3.18 -7.06 -22.92
N GLN A 31 4.42 -7.37 -22.54
CA GLN A 31 4.71 -8.16 -21.34
C GLN A 31 5.76 -7.47 -20.46
N PRO A 32 5.68 -7.68 -19.13
CA PRO A 32 6.74 -7.27 -18.23
C PRO A 32 8.00 -8.10 -18.49
N THR A 33 9.16 -7.49 -18.29
CA THR A 33 10.46 -8.15 -18.38
C THR A 33 11.36 -7.60 -17.27
N CYS A 34 12.49 -8.24 -16.99
CA CYS A 34 13.46 -7.71 -16.03
C CYS A 34 14.84 -8.07 -16.53
N VAL A 35 15.39 -7.21 -17.39
CA VAL A 35 16.72 -7.39 -17.95
C VAL A 35 17.61 -6.24 -17.52
N ALA A 36 18.59 -6.57 -16.67
CA ALA A 36 19.61 -5.65 -16.22
C ALA A 36 20.71 -5.47 -17.27
N ARG A 37 21.12 -4.22 -17.49
CA ARG A 37 22.26 -3.85 -18.35
C ARG A 37 23.15 -2.85 -17.60
N PRO A 38 24.25 -3.32 -16.99
CA PRO A 38 25.23 -2.45 -16.35
C PRO A 38 25.82 -1.43 -17.33
N LEU A 39 25.98 -0.20 -16.88
CA LEU A 39 26.41 0.94 -17.69
C LEU A 39 27.89 1.27 -17.42
N HIS A 40 28.80 0.41 -17.88
CA HIS A 40 30.25 0.63 -17.77
C HIS A 40 30.79 1.63 -18.81
N ARG A 41 30.05 1.79 -19.90
CA ARG A 41 30.37 2.64 -21.04
C ARG A 41 29.07 3.17 -21.64
N ARG A 42 29.15 3.99 -22.67
CA ARG A 42 27.99 4.32 -23.49
C ARG A 42 27.35 3.04 -24.05
N LEU A 43 26.06 2.86 -23.82
CA LEU A 43 25.25 1.82 -24.43
C LEU A 43 24.36 2.40 -25.51
N THR A 44 24.29 1.73 -26.64
CA THR A 44 23.36 2.06 -27.72
C THR A 44 22.13 1.16 -27.63
N ILE A 45 20.95 1.76 -27.68
CA ILE A 45 19.65 1.09 -27.76
C ILE A 45 19.19 1.14 -29.21
N GLY A 46 18.74 0.02 -29.76
CA GLY A 46 18.27 -0.02 -31.14
C GLY A 46 17.70 -1.36 -31.56
N ARG A 47 17.10 -1.40 -32.74
CA ARG A 47 16.54 -2.62 -33.33
C ARG A 47 17.61 -3.50 -34.00
N SER A 48 18.78 -2.94 -34.33
CA SER A 48 19.88 -3.71 -34.95
C SER A 48 20.50 -4.64 -33.91
N SER A 49 20.95 -5.81 -34.34
CA SER A 49 21.82 -6.70 -33.53
C SER A 49 23.14 -6.04 -33.12
N ASP A 50 23.53 -4.95 -33.79
CA ASP A 50 24.73 -4.17 -33.49
C ASP A 50 24.56 -3.21 -32.31
N ALA A 51 23.33 -3.02 -31.81
CA ALA A 51 23.07 -2.21 -30.63
C ALA A 51 23.39 -3.01 -29.35
N ASP A 52 23.97 -2.37 -28.34
CA ASP A 52 24.26 -3.01 -27.05
C ASP A 52 22.97 -3.49 -26.35
N VAL A 53 21.86 -2.75 -26.52
CA VAL A 53 20.51 -3.15 -26.14
C VAL A 53 19.67 -3.34 -27.40
N CYS A 54 19.61 -4.59 -27.88
CA CYS A 54 18.87 -4.98 -29.07
C CYS A 54 17.37 -5.19 -28.78
N LEU A 55 16.53 -4.40 -29.44
CA LEU A 55 15.05 -4.46 -29.39
C LEU A 55 14.51 -4.89 -30.77
N GLY A 56 14.98 -6.03 -31.27
CA GLY A 56 14.81 -6.47 -32.67
C GLY A 56 13.37 -6.59 -33.16
N ASP A 57 12.45 -6.99 -32.28
CA ASP A 57 11.05 -7.24 -32.64
C ASP A 57 10.19 -5.97 -32.68
N ASP A 58 10.73 -4.82 -32.22
CA ASP A 58 9.95 -3.60 -32.15
C ASP A 58 10.18 -2.69 -33.37
N THR A 59 9.19 -2.68 -34.26
CA THR A 59 9.18 -1.86 -35.48
C THR A 59 9.16 -0.35 -35.23
N LEU A 60 8.82 0.09 -34.01
CA LEU A 60 8.88 1.49 -33.61
C LEU A 60 10.29 1.93 -33.21
N VAL A 61 11.25 1.00 -33.13
CA VAL A 61 12.63 1.29 -32.75
C VAL A 61 13.51 1.40 -34.01
N SER A 62 14.19 2.54 -34.19
CA SER A 62 15.23 2.71 -35.20
C SER A 62 16.38 1.71 -35.03
N ARG A 63 17.15 1.44 -36.09
CA ARG A 63 18.30 0.52 -36.04
C ARG A 63 19.29 0.87 -34.92
N MET A 64 19.65 2.15 -34.81
CA MET A 64 20.38 2.76 -33.70
C MET A 64 19.50 3.93 -33.23
N HIS A 65 18.83 3.79 -32.09
CA HIS A 65 17.73 4.67 -31.68
C HIS A 65 18.17 5.74 -30.68
N ALA A 66 18.81 5.31 -29.59
CA ALA A 66 19.24 6.19 -28.51
C ALA A 66 20.55 5.71 -27.91
N ASP A 67 21.35 6.64 -27.39
CA ASP A 67 22.50 6.34 -26.55
C ASP A 67 22.19 6.69 -25.10
N VAL A 68 22.68 5.86 -24.17
CA VAL A 68 22.66 6.14 -22.74
C VAL A 68 24.07 6.01 -22.19
N PHE A 69 24.51 6.93 -21.34
CA PHE A 69 25.78 6.82 -20.62
C PHE A 69 25.70 7.46 -19.24
N ALA A 70 26.52 6.94 -18.31
CA ALA A 70 26.62 7.49 -16.96
C ALA A 70 27.36 8.84 -17.00
N ALA A 71 26.84 9.83 -16.29
CA ALA A 71 27.47 11.12 -16.04
C ALA A 71 27.54 11.37 -14.53
N ALA A 72 28.25 12.41 -14.10
CA ALA A 72 28.44 12.69 -12.67
C ALA A 72 27.08 12.80 -11.93
N GLY A 73 26.75 11.79 -11.12
CA GLY A 73 25.51 11.73 -10.34
C GLY A 73 24.25 11.30 -11.09
N GLY A 74 24.32 10.91 -12.37
CA GLY A 74 23.13 10.56 -13.14
C GLY A 74 23.43 9.95 -14.52
N TYR A 75 22.52 10.19 -15.47
CA TYR A 75 22.53 9.61 -16.80
C TYR A 75 22.37 10.69 -17.86
N VAL A 76 22.96 10.46 -19.01
CA VAL A 76 22.68 11.24 -20.21
C VAL A 76 22.02 10.34 -21.24
N VAL A 77 20.86 10.76 -21.73
CA VAL A 77 20.11 10.08 -22.79
C VAL A 77 20.18 10.95 -24.04
N THR A 78 20.56 10.35 -25.17
CA THR A 78 20.67 11.03 -26.46
C THR A 78 19.81 10.30 -27.49
N ASP A 79 18.86 10.99 -28.13
CA ASP A 79 18.14 10.49 -29.29
C ASP A 79 19.04 10.59 -30.54
N ARG A 80 19.07 9.53 -31.36
CA ARG A 80 19.90 9.45 -32.57
C ARG A 80 19.10 9.76 -33.83
N ASP A 81 18.34 10.86 -33.82
CA ASP A 81 17.41 11.24 -34.88
C ASP A 81 16.43 10.10 -35.22
N SER A 82 15.86 9.51 -34.16
CA SER A 82 15.01 8.34 -34.27
C SER A 82 13.66 8.69 -34.91
N ARG A 83 13.06 7.72 -35.64
CA ARG A 83 11.80 7.96 -36.36
C ARG A 83 10.63 8.28 -35.44
N HIS A 84 10.55 7.59 -34.31
CA HIS A 84 9.41 7.67 -33.38
C HIS A 84 9.73 8.46 -32.09
N GLY A 85 10.97 8.93 -31.95
CA GLY A 85 11.43 9.69 -30.80
C GLY A 85 11.75 8.83 -29.58
N THR A 86 12.68 9.36 -28.78
CA THR A 86 12.99 8.89 -27.43
C THR A 86 12.20 9.71 -26.41
N PHE A 87 11.67 9.06 -25.38
CA PHE A 87 10.88 9.71 -24.32
C PHE A 87 11.53 9.48 -22.97
N VAL A 88 11.59 10.53 -22.16
CA VAL A 88 12.11 10.49 -20.79
C VAL A 88 11.09 11.11 -19.86
N ASN A 89 10.67 10.36 -18.85
CA ASN A 89 9.61 10.72 -17.91
C ASN A 89 8.33 11.19 -18.61
N GLY A 90 7.92 10.51 -19.69
CA GLY A 90 6.72 10.83 -20.47
C GLY A 90 6.89 11.95 -21.49
N ALA A 91 7.98 12.72 -21.44
CA ALA A 91 8.25 13.80 -22.39
C ALA A 91 9.18 13.35 -23.52
N ARG A 92 8.86 13.71 -24.77
CA ARG A 92 9.77 13.46 -25.91
C ARG A 92 11.00 14.38 -25.78
N ILE A 93 12.20 13.82 -25.94
CA ILE A 93 13.43 14.62 -25.97
C ILE A 93 13.74 15.06 -27.40
N GLU A 94 14.30 16.26 -27.56
CA GLU A 94 14.67 16.79 -28.88
C GLU A 94 15.99 16.19 -29.39
N ARG A 95 17.00 16.12 -28.51
CA ARG A 95 18.32 15.56 -28.86
C ARG A 95 18.99 14.88 -27.68
N GLN A 96 19.16 15.60 -26.57
CA GLN A 96 19.88 15.07 -25.41
C GLN A 96 19.31 15.66 -24.12
N VAL A 97 19.29 14.87 -23.05
CA VAL A 97 18.90 15.31 -21.71
C VAL A 97 19.76 14.62 -20.64
N SER A 98 20.06 15.34 -19.57
CA SER A 98 20.65 14.79 -18.35
C SER A 98 19.55 14.50 -17.34
N VAL A 99 19.59 13.33 -16.71
CA VAL A 99 18.56 12.89 -15.76
C VAL A 99 19.14 12.18 -14.55
N ASP A 100 18.42 12.27 -13.44
CA ASP A 100 18.77 11.62 -12.18
C ASP A 100 18.45 10.11 -12.22
N PRO A 101 19.08 9.33 -11.32
CA PRO A 101 18.68 7.95 -11.07
C PRO A 101 17.19 7.86 -10.74
N GLY A 102 16.53 6.84 -11.31
CA GLY A 102 15.10 6.64 -11.25
C GLY A 102 14.31 7.28 -12.39
N ALA A 103 14.96 7.88 -13.38
CA ALA A 103 14.29 8.33 -14.60
C ALA A 103 13.75 7.14 -15.42
N VAL A 104 12.58 7.31 -16.01
CA VAL A 104 11.93 6.31 -16.88
C VAL A 104 12.17 6.70 -18.33
N LEU A 105 12.79 5.81 -19.09
CA LEU A 105 13.07 5.95 -20.52
C LEU A 105 12.10 5.06 -21.29
N ARG A 106 11.43 5.61 -22.30
CA ARG A 106 10.63 4.84 -23.26
C ARG A 106 11.15 4.99 -24.68
N VAL A 107 11.40 3.86 -25.31
CA VAL A 107 11.86 3.72 -26.70
C VAL A 107 10.95 2.69 -27.37
N GLY A 108 10.18 3.11 -28.38
CA GLY A 108 9.13 2.27 -28.97
C GLY A 108 8.11 1.79 -27.92
N ARG A 109 7.97 0.46 -27.81
CA ARG A 109 7.14 -0.27 -26.84
C ARG A 109 7.93 -0.78 -25.64
N THR A 110 9.17 -0.32 -25.45
CA THR A 110 10.03 -0.73 -24.34
C THR A 110 10.09 0.37 -23.30
N VAL A 111 9.90 0.00 -22.02
CA VAL A 111 10.04 0.90 -20.86
C VAL A 111 11.24 0.45 -20.03
N ILE A 112 12.12 1.40 -19.74
CA ILE A 112 13.42 1.19 -19.10
C ILE A 112 13.50 2.11 -17.89
N LEU A 113 13.87 1.58 -16.73
CA LEU A 113 14.22 2.37 -15.55
C LEU A 113 15.73 2.56 -15.50
N LEU A 114 16.18 3.81 -15.46
CA LEU A 114 17.59 4.15 -15.25
C LEU A 114 17.86 4.15 -13.74
N GLY A 115 18.84 3.39 -13.28
CA GLY A 115 19.11 3.33 -11.85
C GLY A 115 20.28 2.43 -11.48
N PRO A 116 20.64 2.42 -10.18
CA PRO A 116 21.57 1.45 -9.65
C PRO A 116 21.09 0.03 -9.94
N ILE A 117 22.02 -0.83 -10.37
CA ILE A 117 21.84 -2.27 -10.53
C ILE A 117 22.76 -2.93 -9.51
N ALA A 118 22.20 -3.79 -8.68
CA ALA A 118 22.99 -4.51 -7.69
C ALA A 118 23.91 -5.54 -8.37
N GLU A 119 25.11 -5.77 -7.87
CA GLU A 119 26.05 -6.75 -8.47
C GLU A 119 25.47 -8.19 -8.53
N ASP A 120 24.56 -8.56 -7.61
CA ASP A 120 23.84 -9.84 -7.59
C ASP A 120 22.62 -9.91 -8.54
N GLU A 121 22.42 -8.88 -9.37
CA GLU A 121 21.24 -8.69 -10.21
C GLU A 121 21.49 -9.12 -11.66
N PRO A 122 21.46 -10.43 -11.91
CA PRO A 122 20.67 -10.88 -13.05
C PRO A 122 19.64 -11.92 -12.60
N ARG A 123 19.12 -11.83 -11.37
CA ARG A 123 17.94 -12.61 -11.00
C ARG A 123 16.68 -11.90 -11.49
N PRO A 124 15.85 -12.54 -12.33
CA PRO A 124 14.62 -11.94 -12.81
C PRO A 124 13.68 -11.62 -11.65
N ILE A 125 12.82 -10.62 -11.85
CA ILE A 125 11.68 -10.39 -10.96
C ILE A 125 10.73 -11.57 -11.12
N GLU A 126 10.44 -12.25 -10.01
CA GLU A 126 9.54 -13.40 -10.00
C GLU A 126 8.12 -12.95 -9.68
N VAL A 127 7.15 -13.63 -10.27
CA VAL A 127 5.74 -13.50 -9.94
C VAL A 127 5.29 -14.79 -9.26
N VAL A 128 4.83 -14.68 -8.02
CA VAL A 128 4.31 -15.82 -7.24
C VAL A 128 2.85 -15.55 -6.93
N GLY A 129 1.95 -16.18 -7.70
CA GLY A 129 0.52 -15.90 -7.63
C GLY A 129 0.23 -14.45 -8.03
N HIS A 130 -0.13 -13.62 -7.05
CA HIS A 130 -0.40 -12.19 -7.25
C HIS A 130 0.65 -11.28 -6.60
N TYR A 131 1.80 -11.84 -6.23
CA TYR A 131 2.90 -11.11 -5.60
C TYR A 131 4.08 -10.97 -6.56
N VAL A 132 4.80 -9.87 -6.40
CA VAL A 132 6.03 -9.59 -7.13
C VAL A 132 7.20 -9.74 -6.17
N VAL A 133 8.24 -10.44 -6.61
CA VAL A 133 9.47 -10.68 -5.83
C VAL A 133 10.64 -10.02 -6.56
N SER A 134 10.77 -8.71 -6.35
CA SER A 134 11.89 -7.89 -6.80
C SER A 134 13.17 -8.12 -5.98
N ALA A 135 14.28 -7.47 -6.36
CA ALA A 135 15.50 -7.47 -5.54
C ALA A 135 15.23 -6.92 -4.13
N TYR A 136 14.43 -5.86 -4.03
CA TYR A 136 13.96 -5.31 -2.76
C TYR A 136 13.19 -6.36 -1.94
N GLN A 137 12.20 -7.03 -2.55
CA GLN A 137 11.40 -8.05 -1.87
C GLN A 137 12.23 -9.26 -1.44
N ARG A 138 13.24 -9.66 -2.22
CA ARG A 138 14.15 -10.76 -1.86
C ARG A 138 14.94 -10.44 -0.58
N ARG A 139 15.50 -9.22 -0.49
CA ARG A 139 16.22 -8.77 0.72
C ARG A 139 15.27 -8.76 1.92
N LEU A 140 14.11 -8.11 1.78
CA LEU A 140 13.11 -8.03 2.84
C LEU A 140 12.62 -9.42 3.31
N ARG A 141 12.35 -10.33 2.38
CA ARG A 141 11.95 -11.72 2.68
C ARG A 141 13.07 -12.54 3.30
N SER A 142 14.33 -12.25 2.98
CA SER A 142 15.49 -12.88 3.61
C SER A 142 15.57 -12.52 5.10
N ASP A 143 15.43 -11.22 5.42
CA ASP A 143 15.45 -10.72 6.78
C ASP A 143 14.29 -11.29 7.60
N VAL A 144 13.07 -11.24 7.02
CA VAL A 144 11.87 -11.81 7.64
C VAL A 144 11.97 -13.32 7.82
N GLY A 145 12.50 -14.04 6.84
CA GLY A 145 12.72 -15.49 6.94
C GLY A 145 13.72 -15.84 8.05
N THR A 146 14.75 -15.01 8.25
CA THR A 146 15.71 -15.17 9.34
C THR A 146 15.05 -14.93 10.71
N ALA A 147 14.27 -13.87 10.84
CA ALA A 147 13.49 -13.60 12.05
C ALA A 147 12.53 -14.75 12.40
N ALA A 148 11.86 -15.30 11.38
CA ALA A 148 10.95 -16.44 11.53
C ALA A 148 11.66 -17.70 12.05
N ARG A 149 12.82 -18.06 11.48
CA ARG A 149 13.60 -19.23 11.90
C ARG A 149 14.12 -19.11 13.33
N LEU A 150 14.44 -17.90 13.77
CA LEU A 150 14.85 -17.62 15.15
C LEU A 150 13.68 -17.56 16.14
N GLY A 151 12.43 -17.63 15.66
CA GLY A 151 11.23 -17.54 16.48
C GLY A 151 11.05 -16.16 17.14
N ALA A 152 11.61 -15.10 16.55
CA ALA A 152 11.50 -13.75 17.06
C ALA A 152 10.17 -13.11 16.67
N ASN A 153 9.56 -12.32 17.56
CA ASN A 153 8.38 -11.52 17.22
C ASN A 153 8.71 -10.54 16.09
N LEU A 154 7.80 -10.35 15.15
CA LEU A 154 7.97 -9.47 14.00
C LEU A 154 7.01 -8.28 14.07
N LEU A 155 7.55 -7.07 13.89
CA LEU A 155 6.79 -5.85 13.64
C LEU A 155 7.03 -5.38 12.20
N ILE A 156 5.96 -5.29 11.42
CA ILE A 156 5.98 -4.84 10.03
C ILE A 156 5.43 -3.42 9.97
N LEU A 157 6.30 -2.46 9.71
CA LEU A 157 5.94 -1.07 9.48
C LEU A 157 5.69 -0.84 7.99
N GLY A 158 4.70 -0.03 7.65
CA GLY A 158 4.54 0.44 6.28
C GLY A 158 3.13 0.94 6.00
N ASP A 159 3.03 1.75 4.96
CA ASP A 159 1.78 2.38 4.56
C ASP A 159 0.68 1.36 4.23
N THR A 160 -0.57 1.83 4.18
CA THR A 160 -1.70 1.01 3.77
C THR A 160 -1.52 0.52 2.32
N GLY A 161 -1.83 -0.76 2.08
CA GLY A 161 -1.76 -1.36 0.75
C GLY A 161 -0.36 -1.67 0.21
N THR A 162 0.69 -1.65 1.04
CA THR A 162 2.06 -2.05 0.64
C THR A 162 2.30 -3.56 0.56
N GLY A 163 1.35 -4.39 1.01
CA GLY A 163 1.50 -5.86 1.02
C GLY A 163 2.06 -6.44 2.32
N LYS A 164 1.81 -5.80 3.48
CA LYS A 164 2.27 -6.27 4.80
C LYS A 164 1.79 -7.70 5.13
N GLU A 165 0.56 -8.03 4.75
CA GLU A 165 -0.03 -9.37 4.96
C GLU A 165 0.77 -10.47 4.25
N ASP A 166 1.30 -10.18 3.06
CA ASP A 166 2.05 -11.14 2.26
C ASP A 166 3.40 -11.47 2.91
N LEU A 167 4.00 -10.46 3.52
CA LEU A 167 5.22 -10.60 4.30
C LEU A 167 4.96 -11.36 5.61
N ALA A 168 3.79 -11.16 6.24
CA ALA A 168 3.37 -11.95 7.41
C ALA A 168 3.13 -13.43 7.06
N ARG A 169 2.55 -13.72 5.89
CA ARG A 169 2.40 -15.09 5.38
C ARG A 169 3.77 -15.73 5.12
N HIS A 170 4.71 -14.98 4.55
CA HIS A 170 6.09 -15.42 4.34
C HIS A 170 6.80 -15.73 5.67
N TYR A 171 6.61 -14.87 6.68
CA TYR A 171 7.13 -15.08 8.04
C TYR A 171 6.61 -16.41 8.63
N HIS A 172 5.29 -16.64 8.58
CA HIS A 172 4.70 -17.89 9.07
C HIS A 172 5.26 -19.12 8.34
N ALA A 173 5.28 -19.08 7.00
CA ALA A 173 5.75 -20.20 6.17
C ALA A 173 7.25 -20.50 6.35
N SER A 174 8.04 -19.52 6.76
CA SER A 174 9.50 -19.66 6.98
C SER A 174 9.87 -20.07 8.41
N GLY A 175 8.91 -20.06 9.33
CA GLY A 175 9.14 -20.29 10.76
C GLY A 175 9.01 -21.76 11.18
N PRO A 176 9.43 -22.09 12.42
CA PRO A 176 9.32 -23.45 12.97
C PRO A 176 7.87 -23.91 13.17
N ARG A 177 6.89 -23.01 13.05
CA ARG A 177 5.45 -23.27 13.24
C ARG A 177 4.65 -23.18 11.93
N ALA A 178 5.30 -23.35 10.78
CA ALA A 178 4.68 -23.28 9.46
C ALA A 178 3.57 -24.32 9.21
N SER A 179 3.57 -25.44 9.95
CA SER A 179 2.50 -26.44 9.90
C SER A 179 1.33 -26.15 10.86
N GLY A 180 1.49 -25.18 11.76
CA GLY A 180 0.47 -24.75 12.71
C GLY A 180 -0.52 -23.73 12.10
N PRO A 181 -1.50 -23.27 12.88
CA PRO A 181 -2.47 -22.29 12.40
C PRO A 181 -1.83 -20.92 12.10
N PHE A 182 -2.21 -20.31 10.98
CA PHE A 182 -1.95 -18.89 10.70
C PHE A 182 -3.22 -18.08 10.95
N VAL A 183 -3.35 -17.54 12.16
CA VAL A 183 -4.53 -16.75 12.55
C VAL A 183 -4.25 -15.29 12.21
N THR A 184 -5.03 -14.73 11.28
CA THR A 184 -4.92 -13.34 10.83
C THR A 184 -6.14 -12.54 11.26
N HIS A 185 -5.92 -11.33 11.77
CA HIS A 185 -6.98 -10.40 12.07
C HIS A 185 -6.54 -8.94 11.90
N SER A 186 -7.43 -8.09 11.39
CA SER A 186 -7.17 -6.65 11.27
C SER A 186 -7.81 -5.92 12.45
N ALA A 187 -6.99 -5.27 13.28
CA ALA A 187 -7.45 -4.46 14.40
C ALA A 187 -8.32 -3.27 13.96
N ALA A 188 -8.12 -2.74 12.75
CA ALA A 188 -8.98 -1.70 12.18
C ALA A 188 -10.44 -2.14 11.99
N THR A 189 -10.70 -3.45 11.90
CA THR A 189 -12.06 -4.00 11.77
C THR A 189 -12.73 -4.27 13.12
N LEU A 190 -11.97 -4.21 14.22
CA LEU A 190 -12.48 -4.44 15.56
C LEU A 190 -13.11 -3.16 16.11
N GLN A 191 -14.43 -3.18 16.29
CA GLN A 191 -15.07 -2.17 17.15
C GLN A 191 -14.54 -2.32 18.57
N ALA A 192 -14.22 -1.21 19.24
CA ALA A 192 -13.66 -1.22 20.60
C ALA A 192 -14.50 -2.05 21.59
N SER A 193 -15.83 -2.06 21.41
CA SER A 193 -16.78 -2.83 22.24
C SER A 193 -16.70 -4.35 22.04
N ILE A 194 -16.20 -4.83 20.90
CA ILE A 194 -16.18 -6.26 20.52
C ILE A 194 -14.73 -6.78 20.44
N ALA A 195 -13.74 -5.88 20.33
CA ALA A 195 -12.32 -6.20 20.22
C ALA A 195 -11.85 -7.22 21.25
N GLU A 196 -12.23 -7.02 22.51
CA GLU A 196 -11.84 -7.94 23.58
C GLU A 196 -12.47 -9.32 23.41
N ALA A 197 -13.74 -9.38 23.02
CA ALA A 197 -14.47 -10.64 22.88
C ALA A 197 -13.88 -11.50 21.75
N GLU A 198 -13.48 -10.87 20.66
CA GLU A 198 -12.81 -11.53 19.53
C GLU A 198 -11.40 -11.98 19.92
N LEU A 199 -10.61 -11.12 20.57
CA LEU A 199 -9.22 -11.42 20.91
C LEU A 199 -9.11 -12.49 22.02
N PHE A 200 -9.82 -12.32 23.12
CA PHE A 200 -9.68 -13.15 24.33
C PHE A 200 -10.74 -14.25 24.44
N GLY A 201 -11.81 -14.17 23.66
CA GLY A 201 -12.95 -15.08 23.73
C GLY A 201 -13.95 -14.69 24.82
N THR A 202 -15.10 -15.35 24.82
CA THR A 202 -16.19 -15.08 25.76
C THR A 202 -16.63 -16.36 26.46
N ARG A 203 -17.12 -16.21 27.69
CA ARG A 203 -17.87 -17.25 28.38
C ARG A 203 -19.31 -16.87 28.66
N ARG A 204 -20.18 -17.87 28.67
CA ARG A 204 -21.56 -17.75 29.13
C ARG A 204 -21.58 -17.15 30.54
N GLY A 205 -22.36 -16.10 30.72
CA GLY A 205 -22.45 -15.34 31.97
C GLY A 205 -21.48 -14.17 32.09
N GLY A 206 -20.60 -13.93 31.10
CA GLY A 206 -19.72 -12.75 31.09
C GLY A 206 -20.44 -11.42 30.82
N PHE A 207 -21.53 -11.46 30.06
CA PHE A 207 -22.47 -10.36 29.85
C PHE A 207 -23.83 -10.91 29.38
N THR A 208 -24.85 -10.07 29.31
CA THR A 208 -26.20 -10.46 28.87
C THR A 208 -26.18 -10.95 27.43
N GLY A 209 -26.55 -12.23 27.21
CA GLY A 209 -26.51 -12.86 25.89
C GLY A 209 -25.16 -13.46 25.50
N ALA A 210 -24.17 -13.49 26.40
CA ALA A 210 -22.87 -14.08 26.12
C ALA A 210 -22.96 -15.59 25.83
N VAL A 211 -22.30 -15.99 24.74
CA VAL A 211 -22.12 -17.39 24.33
C VAL A 211 -20.65 -17.77 24.50
N ASP A 212 -20.37 -19.04 24.77
CA ASP A 212 -18.98 -19.52 24.81
C ASP A 212 -18.37 -19.44 23.40
N ARG A 213 -17.28 -18.69 23.27
CA ARG A 213 -16.54 -18.56 22.01
C ARG A 213 -15.04 -18.49 22.28
N GLU A 214 -14.27 -19.23 21.49
CA GLU A 214 -12.82 -19.16 21.55
C GLU A 214 -12.29 -17.86 20.94
N GLY A 215 -11.33 -17.23 21.61
CA GLY A 215 -10.68 -16.00 21.14
C GLY A 215 -9.50 -16.28 20.21
N LEU A 216 -9.16 -15.28 19.40
CA LEU A 216 -8.07 -15.33 18.41
C LEU A 216 -6.72 -15.75 19.01
N LEU A 217 -6.38 -15.28 20.21
CA LEU A 217 -5.12 -15.64 20.87
C LEU A 217 -5.05 -17.14 21.20
N ALA A 218 -6.18 -17.72 21.60
CA ALA A 218 -6.26 -19.15 21.91
C ALA A 218 -6.22 -20.00 20.64
N SER A 219 -6.91 -19.58 19.58
CA SER A 219 -6.91 -20.28 18.28
C SER A 219 -5.56 -20.22 17.56
N ALA A 220 -4.71 -19.23 17.85
CA ALA A 220 -3.38 -19.11 17.27
C ALA A 220 -2.33 -20.03 17.93
N SER A 221 -2.65 -20.63 19.08
CA SER A 221 -1.70 -21.46 19.83
C SER A 221 -1.18 -22.63 18.99
N GLY A 222 0.14 -22.86 19.05
CA GLY A 222 0.85 -23.82 18.20
C GLY A 222 1.25 -23.28 16.82
N GLY A 223 0.84 -22.04 16.48
CA GLY A 223 1.05 -21.43 15.17
C GLY A 223 1.59 -20.00 15.25
N THR A 224 1.01 -19.13 14.44
CA THR A 224 1.36 -17.70 14.34
C THR A 224 0.10 -16.84 14.42
N LEU A 225 0.15 -15.81 15.25
CA LEU A 225 -0.86 -14.75 15.32
C LEU A 225 -0.36 -13.56 14.50
N PHE A 226 -1.12 -13.17 13.47
CA PHE A 226 -0.92 -11.94 12.71
C PHE A 226 -1.99 -10.90 13.08
N LEU A 227 -1.56 -9.77 13.63
CA LEU A 227 -2.42 -8.62 13.91
C LEU A 227 -2.05 -7.44 13.01
N ASP A 228 -2.91 -7.13 12.04
CA ASP A 228 -2.74 -5.97 11.17
C ASP A 228 -3.34 -4.70 11.80
N GLU A 229 -2.72 -3.56 11.54
CA GLU A 229 -3.04 -2.24 12.11
C GLU A 229 -3.15 -2.23 13.64
N ILE A 230 -2.18 -2.84 14.35
CA ILE A 230 -2.17 -2.91 15.83
C ILE A 230 -2.23 -1.54 16.53
N GLY A 231 -1.81 -0.48 15.83
CA GLY A 231 -1.90 0.92 16.28
C GLY A 231 -3.33 1.44 16.47
N ASP A 232 -4.34 0.78 15.90
CA ASP A 232 -5.75 1.20 16.00
C ASP A 232 -6.46 0.65 17.25
N LEU A 233 -5.80 -0.18 18.04
CA LEU A 233 -6.38 -0.74 19.27
C LEU A 233 -6.47 0.30 20.39
N SER A 234 -7.52 0.21 21.22
CA SER A 234 -7.64 1.05 22.41
C SER A 234 -6.57 0.71 23.46
N LEU A 235 -6.20 1.67 24.31
CA LEU A 235 -5.22 1.47 25.39
C LEU A 235 -5.62 0.35 26.36
N GLU A 236 -6.92 0.13 26.56
CA GLU A 236 -7.44 -0.96 27.40
C GLU A 236 -7.11 -2.33 26.77
N VAL A 237 -7.40 -2.50 25.49
CA VAL A 237 -7.09 -3.73 24.75
C VAL A 237 -5.58 -3.95 24.69
N GLN A 238 -4.79 -2.90 24.43
CA GLN A 238 -3.33 -2.94 24.44
C GLN A 238 -2.79 -3.46 25.79
N SER A 239 -3.36 -3.01 26.90
CA SER A 239 -2.95 -3.44 28.26
C SER A 239 -3.24 -4.93 28.50
N LYS A 240 -4.40 -5.42 28.03
CA LYS A 240 -4.75 -6.85 28.12
C LYS A 240 -3.88 -7.72 27.21
N LEU A 241 -3.57 -7.24 26.00
CA LEU A 241 -2.67 -7.93 25.06
C LEU A 241 -1.26 -8.05 25.63
N LEU A 242 -0.72 -6.98 26.21
CA LEU A 242 0.58 -7.00 26.87
C LEU A 242 0.66 -8.12 27.91
N ARG A 243 -0.34 -8.20 28.80
CA ARG A 243 -0.40 -9.25 29.83
C ARG A 243 -0.44 -10.64 29.21
N ALA A 244 -1.28 -10.85 28.19
CA ALA A 244 -1.39 -12.13 27.51
C ALA A 244 -0.07 -12.53 26.81
N PHE A 245 0.63 -11.58 26.20
CA PHE A 245 1.92 -11.82 25.55
C PHE A 245 3.02 -12.10 26.56
N GLN A 246 3.01 -11.43 27.72
CA GLN A 246 3.99 -11.62 28.80
C GLN A 246 3.81 -12.95 29.53
N GLU A 247 2.61 -13.22 30.02
CA GLU A 247 2.28 -14.40 30.83
C GLU A 247 2.09 -15.66 29.98
N ARG A 248 1.92 -15.53 28.65
CA ARG A 248 1.56 -16.62 27.74
C ARG A 248 0.26 -17.32 28.16
N GLU A 249 -0.67 -16.52 28.65
CA GLU A 249 -1.91 -16.97 29.27
C GLU A 249 -3.06 -16.07 28.83
N VAL A 250 -4.21 -16.68 28.57
CA VAL A 250 -5.43 -15.98 28.14
C VAL A 250 -6.58 -16.35 29.07
N VAL A 251 -7.34 -15.34 29.48
CA VAL A 251 -8.58 -15.48 30.24
C VAL A 251 -9.70 -14.89 29.40
N ALA A 252 -10.75 -15.68 29.16
CA ALA A 252 -11.92 -15.24 28.43
C ALA A 252 -12.72 -14.18 29.20
N ILE A 253 -13.45 -13.34 28.48
CA ILE A 253 -14.37 -12.35 29.08
C ILE A 253 -15.48 -13.08 29.82
N GLY A 254 -15.77 -12.60 31.03
CA GLY A 254 -16.64 -13.30 32.00
C GLY A 254 -15.90 -14.24 32.92
N GLY A 255 -14.56 -14.31 32.79
CA GLY A 255 -13.70 -15.12 33.63
C GLY A 255 -13.62 -16.57 33.15
N GLY A 256 -12.93 -17.39 33.92
CA GLY A 256 -12.79 -18.80 33.62
C GLY A 256 -11.42 -19.37 33.94
N LYS A 257 -11.17 -20.58 33.43
CA LYS A 257 -9.87 -21.23 33.53
C LYS A 257 -8.90 -20.51 32.61
N THR A 258 -7.78 -20.07 33.17
CA THR A 258 -6.65 -19.58 32.40
C THR A 258 -6.18 -20.64 31.41
N LYS A 259 -6.03 -20.25 30.13
CA LYS A 259 -5.52 -21.12 29.06
C LYS A 259 -4.10 -20.67 28.70
N LYS A 260 -3.13 -21.58 28.78
CA LYS A 260 -1.78 -21.32 28.27
C LYS A 260 -1.83 -21.28 26.74
N VAL A 261 -1.20 -20.27 26.17
CA VAL A 261 -1.11 -20.05 24.73
C VAL A 261 0.35 -19.88 24.34
N ASP A 262 0.74 -20.48 23.22
CA ASP A 262 2.08 -20.33 22.68
C ASP A 262 2.02 -20.19 21.17
N PHE A 263 2.26 -18.98 20.67
CA PHE A 263 2.26 -18.64 19.24
C PHE A 263 3.42 -17.70 18.92
N LEU A 264 3.87 -17.69 17.67
CA LEU A 264 4.73 -16.62 17.17
C LEU A 264 3.88 -15.38 16.90
N LEU A 265 4.37 -14.21 17.28
CA LEU A 265 3.65 -12.96 17.09
C LEU A 265 4.21 -12.20 15.88
N CYS A 266 3.33 -11.93 14.92
CA CYS A 266 3.58 -11.01 13.81
C CYS A 266 2.57 -9.86 13.90
N THR A 267 3.04 -8.63 13.86
CA THR A 267 2.20 -7.44 13.96
C THR A 267 2.51 -6.50 12.82
N ALA A 268 1.53 -5.72 12.39
CA ALA A 268 1.73 -4.71 11.36
C ALA A 268 1.03 -3.41 11.73
N THR A 269 1.59 -2.28 11.28
CA THR A 269 0.91 -0.98 11.40
C THR A 269 1.39 0.00 10.34
N SER A 270 0.48 0.86 9.92
CA SER A 270 0.75 2.07 9.13
C SER A 270 0.90 3.33 9.98
N VAL A 271 0.63 3.24 11.28
CA VAL A 271 0.76 4.35 12.21
C VAL A 271 2.24 4.58 12.50
N ASP A 272 2.64 5.85 12.49
CA ASP A 272 3.92 6.26 13.06
C ASP A 272 3.87 6.00 14.57
N VAL A 273 4.58 4.96 15.00
CA VAL A 273 4.54 4.46 16.36
C VAL A 273 5.15 5.46 17.34
N ASP A 274 6.19 6.19 16.92
CA ASP A 274 6.85 7.21 17.73
C ASP A 274 5.91 8.41 17.94
N ALA A 275 5.23 8.83 16.87
CA ALA A 275 4.21 9.89 16.97
C ALA A 275 2.97 9.44 17.77
N ALA A 276 2.57 8.17 17.68
CA ALA A 276 1.45 7.62 18.44
C ALA A 276 1.77 7.52 19.94
N PHE A 277 3.01 7.19 20.28
CA PHE A 277 3.53 7.22 21.64
C PHE A 277 3.50 8.64 22.20
N ALA A 278 4.07 9.63 21.49
CA ALA A 278 4.07 11.03 21.90
C ALA A 278 2.64 11.59 22.11
N ALA A 279 1.66 11.05 21.37
CA ALA A 279 0.25 11.42 21.49
C ALA A 279 -0.53 10.60 22.55
N GLY A 280 0.12 9.71 23.31
CA GLY A 280 -0.52 8.87 24.33
C GLY A 280 -1.53 7.85 23.77
N ARG A 281 -1.42 7.50 22.49
CA ARG A 281 -2.34 6.56 21.80
C ARG A 281 -1.79 5.14 21.71
N PHE A 282 -0.50 4.95 22.00
CA PHE A 282 0.15 3.66 21.99
C PHE A 282 1.01 3.47 23.24
N ARG A 283 0.97 2.27 23.83
CA ARG A 283 1.77 1.96 25.01
C ARG A 283 3.19 1.52 24.65
N GLU A 284 4.16 2.11 25.32
CA GLU A 284 5.59 1.82 25.15
C GLU A 284 5.95 0.37 25.52
N ASP A 285 5.40 -0.13 26.62
CA ASP A 285 5.64 -1.49 27.09
C ASP A 285 5.13 -2.56 26.11
N LEU A 286 4.00 -2.31 25.45
CA LEU A 286 3.51 -3.14 24.36
C LEU A 286 4.45 -3.09 23.16
N LEU A 287 4.93 -1.90 22.78
CA LEU A 287 5.86 -1.76 21.66
C LEU A 287 7.13 -2.59 21.88
N HIS A 288 7.77 -2.46 23.04
CA HIS A 288 8.95 -3.24 23.38
C HIS A 288 8.69 -4.76 23.39
N ARG A 289 7.46 -5.19 23.68
CA ARG A 289 7.09 -6.61 23.66
C ARG A 289 6.89 -7.15 22.23
N ILE A 290 6.35 -6.35 21.32
CA ILE A 290 6.02 -6.78 19.95
C ILE A 290 7.18 -6.54 18.97
N ALA A 291 7.99 -5.51 19.19
CA ALA A 291 9.09 -5.09 18.31
C ALA A 291 10.37 -5.92 18.54
N GLY A 292 10.30 -7.24 18.41
CA GLY A 292 11.47 -8.11 18.49
C GLY A 292 12.42 -7.90 17.32
N VAL A 293 11.91 -8.09 16.10
CA VAL A 293 12.53 -7.67 14.84
C VAL A 293 11.57 -6.71 14.16
N THR A 294 12.06 -5.55 13.72
CA THR A 294 11.26 -4.56 13.01
C THR A 294 11.70 -4.49 11.56
N VAL A 295 10.76 -4.63 10.64
CA VAL A 295 10.98 -4.47 9.19
C VAL A 295 10.08 -3.38 8.66
N ARG A 296 10.59 -2.56 7.73
CA ARG A 296 9.80 -1.52 7.08
C ARG A 296 9.57 -1.89 5.62
N VAL A 297 8.31 -1.85 5.21
CA VAL A 297 7.88 -2.03 3.83
C VAL A 297 7.78 -0.66 3.18
N ASP A 298 8.68 -0.40 2.24
CA ASP A 298 8.66 0.81 1.44
C ASP A 298 7.38 0.94 0.60
N SER A 299 6.98 2.19 0.40
CA SER A 299 5.91 2.58 -0.49
C SER A 299 6.25 2.28 -1.95
N LEU A 300 5.22 2.14 -2.79
CA LEU A 300 5.35 1.71 -4.18
C LEU A 300 6.16 2.69 -5.04
N ASP A 301 6.21 3.97 -4.67
CA ASP A 301 7.03 4.99 -5.32
C ASP A 301 8.55 4.77 -5.16
N ARG A 302 8.98 4.00 -4.16
CA ARG A 302 10.38 3.59 -3.94
C ARG A 302 10.77 2.28 -4.62
N ARG A 303 9.80 1.54 -5.16
CA ARG A 303 9.97 0.22 -5.81
C ARG A 303 9.25 0.15 -7.16
N ARG A 304 9.56 1.14 -8.01
CA ARG A 304 8.88 1.37 -9.30
C ARG A 304 9.14 0.25 -10.31
N ASP A 305 10.20 -0.52 -10.12
CA ASP A 305 10.53 -1.74 -10.85
C ASP A 305 9.48 -2.85 -10.70
N GLU A 306 8.71 -2.84 -9.60
CA GLU A 306 7.61 -3.79 -9.39
C GLU A 306 6.35 -3.45 -10.19
N ILE A 307 6.15 -2.18 -10.57
CA ILE A 307 4.89 -1.69 -11.15
C ILE A 307 4.49 -2.47 -12.41
N PRO A 308 5.37 -2.70 -13.41
CA PRO A 308 4.99 -3.43 -14.63
C PRO A 308 4.53 -4.87 -14.36
N PHE A 309 5.14 -5.53 -13.36
CA PHE A 309 4.76 -6.87 -12.93
C PHE A 309 3.46 -6.89 -12.13
N LEU A 310 3.25 -5.89 -11.25
CA LEU A 310 2.00 -5.75 -10.51
C LEU A 310 0.80 -5.47 -11.43
N LEU A 311 1.02 -4.71 -12.50
CA LEU A 311 0.02 -4.50 -13.54
C LEU A 311 -0.32 -5.82 -14.24
N ALA A 312 0.69 -6.53 -14.76
CA ALA A 312 0.49 -7.77 -15.52
C ALA A 312 -0.13 -8.92 -14.71
N THR A 313 0.02 -8.91 -13.39
CA THR A 313 -0.54 -9.91 -12.48
C THR A 313 -1.96 -9.60 -12.00
N THR A 314 -2.55 -8.51 -12.49
CA THR A 314 -3.92 -8.13 -12.16
C THR A 314 -4.89 -8.99 -12.98
N PRO A 315 -5.68 -9.87 -12.35
CA PRO A 315 -6.49 -10.88 -13.06
C PRO A 315 -7.54 -10.25 -13.98
N GLU A 316 -7.99 -9.03 -13.67
CA GLU A 316 -8.97 -8.29 -14.47
C GLU A 316 -8.49 -8.03 -15.91
N LEU A 317 -7.17 -7.96 -16.15
CA LEU A 317 -6.61 -7.83 -17.51
C LEU A 317 -6.86 -9.09 -18.35
N ALA A 318 -6.63 -10.26 -17.76
CA ALA A 318 -6.81 -11.53 -18.45
C ALA A 318 -8.29 -11.80 -18.77
N SER A 319 -9.19 -11.43 -17.86
CA SER A 319 -10.63 -11.60 -18.06
C SER A 319 -11.24 -10.69 -19.14
N ALA A 320 -10.58 -9.58 -19.47
CA ALA A 320 -11.13 -8.55 -20.34
C ALA A 320 -10.42 -8.42 -21.71
N ASP A 321 -9.49 -9.34 -22.02
CA ASP A 321 -8.62 -9.29 -23.22
C ASP A 321 -7.99 -7.90 -23.45
N VAL A 322 -7.43 -7.35 -22.38
CA VAL A 322 -6.85 -6.00 -22.34
C VAL A 322 -5.33 -6.06 -22.43
N THR A 323 -4.75 -5.31 -23.36
CA THR A 323 -3.30 -5.09 -23.43
C THR A 323 -2.90 -3.73 -22.87
N LEU A 324 -1.70 -3.64 -22.30
CA LEU A 324 -1.16 -2.38 -21.80
C LEU A 324 -0.21 -1.78 -22.83
N SER A 325 -0.44 -0.53 -23.24
CA SER A 325 0.52 0.20 -24.06
C SER A 325 1.76 0.58 -23.24
N ALA A 326 2.93 0.68 -23.87
CA ALA A 326 4.14 1.15 -23.19
C ALA A 326 3.99 2.56 -22.59
N PRO A 327 3.32 3.55 -23.24
CA PRO A 327 2.99 4.83 -22.61
C PRO A 327 2.13 4.69 -21.35
N PHE A 328 1.17 3.76 -21.30
CA PHE A 328 0.36 3.51 -20.10
C PHE A 328 1.22 2.98 -18.95
N VAL A 329 2.11 2.01 -19.22
CA VAL A 329 3.05 1.48 -18.22
C VAL A 329 4.00 2.56 -17.72
N GLU A 330 4.57 3.37 -18.62
CA GLU A 330 5.38 4.54 -18.28
C GLU A 330 4.60 5.50 -17.38
N ALA A 331 3.38 5.86 -17.74
CA ALA A 331 2.54 6.75 -16.93
C ALA A 331 2.27 6.18 -15.53
N CYS A 332 2.08 4.87 -15.41
CA CYS A 332 1.94 4.19 -14.12
C CYS A 332 3.22 4.25 -13.29
N MET A 333 4.40 4.14 -13.90
CA MET A 333 5.69 4.23 -13.20
C MET A 333 6.03 5.65 -12.73
N LEU A 334 5.52 6.67 -13.40
CA LEU A 334 5.75 8.07 -13.06
C LEU A 334 4.76 8.61 -12.01
N ARG A 335 3.61 7.96 -11.83
CA ARG A 335 2.57 8.38 -10.91
C ARG A 335 2.83 7.86 -9.50
N ARG A 336 2.53 8.70 -8.50
CA ARG A 336 2.44 8.24 -7.09
C ARG A 336 1.13 7.50 -6.88
N TRP A 337 1.19 6.43 -6.08
CA TRP A 337 0.05 5.57 -5.80
C TRP A 337 -0.36 5.65 -4.32
N PRO A 338 -1.26 6.59 -3.93
CA PRO A 338 -1.91 6.53 -2.63
C PRO A 338 -2.60 5.18 -2.44
N GLY A 339 -2.38 4.53 -1.30
CA GLY A 339 -2.83 3.15 -1.07
C GLY A 339 -1.98 2.09 -1.79
N ASN A 340 -0.82 2.47 -2.31
CA ASN A 340 0.22 1.58 -2.85
C ASN A 340 -0.31 0.57 -3.87
N VAL A 341 -0.06 -0.73 -3.67
CA VAL A 341 -0.46 -1.80 -4.61
C VAL A 341 -1.98 -1.86 -4.75
N ARG A 342 -2.72 -1.63 -3.66
CA ARG A 342 -4.19 -1.58 -3.68
C ARG A 342 -4.68 -0.39 -4.52
N GLY A 343 -4.04 0.77 -4.37
CA GLY A 343 -4.31 1.97 -5.18
C GLY A 343 -4.06 1.75 -6.67
N LEU A 344 -2.90 1.17 -7.01
CA LEU A 344 -2.52 0.81 -8.39
C LEU A 344 -3.55 -0.11 -9.04
N ARG A 345 -3.90 -1.23 -8.38
CA ARG A 345 -4.90 -2.18 -8.90
C ARG A 345 -6.28 -1.57 -9.08
N ASN A 346 -6.69 -0.70 -8.15
CA ASN A 346 -7.97 -0.01 -8.27
C ASN A 346 -8.00 0.95 -9.47
N ALA A 347 -6.92 1.69 -9.67
CA ALA A 347 -6.79 2.58 -10.82
C ALA A 347 -6.75 1.80 -12.15
N LEU A 348 -6.09 0.64 -12.18
CA LEU A 348 -6.09 -0.23 -13.35
C LEU A 348 -7.51 -0.73 -13.68
N ARG A 349 -8.27 -1.21 -12.68
CA ARG A 349 -9.68 -1.58 -12.88
C ARG A 349 -10.51 -0.43 -13.44
N GLN A 350 -10.31 0.78 -12.92
CA GLN A 350 -11.00 1.96 -13.44
C GLN A 350 -10.59 2.30 -14.87
N ALA A 351 -9.30 2.16 -15.21
CA ALA A 351 -8.81 2.38 -16.56
C ALA A 351 -9.41 1.40 -17.58
N ILE A 352 -9.59 0.13 -17.21
CA ILE A 352 -10.28 -0.87 -18.04
C ILE A 352 -11.72 -0.42 -18.33
N VAL A 353 -12.46 0.03 -17.30
CA VAL A 353 -13.82 0.56 -17.46
C VAL A 353 -13.84 1.80 -18.36
N ASN A 354 -12.88 2.71 -18.17
CA ASN A 354 -12.77 3.92 -18.98
C ASN A 354 -12.52 3.59 -20.46
N ALA A 355 -11.62 2.65 -20.75
CA ALA A 355 -11.32 2.18 -22.09
C ALA A 355 -12.53 1.51 -22.75
N ALA A 356 -13.25 0.65 -22.02
CA ALA A 356 -14.46 0.01 -22.52
C ALA A 356 -15.55 1.03 -22.88
N ARG A 357 -15.79 2.03 -22.01
CA ARG A 357 -16.74 3.13 -22.28
C ARG A 357 -16.32 3.97 -23.49
N GLU A 358 -15.03 4.17 -23.67
CA GLU A 358 -14.49 4.92 -24.81
C GLU A 358 -14.67 4.16 -26.13
N ALA A 359 -14.43 2.85 -26.14
CA ALA A 359 -14.68 1.99 -27.29
C ALA A 359 -16.18 1.97 -27.65
N GLU A 360 -17.06 1.83 -26.66
CA GLU A 360 -18.52 1.88 -26.84
C GLU A 360 -18.96 3.21 -27.48
N ARG A 361 -18.49 4.35 -26.96
CA ARG A 361 -18.79 5.68 -27.54
C ARG A 361 -18.34 5.83 -28.99
N ARG A 362 -17.29 5.12 -29.40
CA ARG A 362 -16.77 5.15 -30.78
C ARG A 362 -17.35 4.06 -31.68
N ALA A 363 -18.28 3.24 -31.19
CA ALA A 363 -18.75 2.03 -31.87
C ALA A 363 -17.58 1.14 -32.36
N ALA A 364 -16.48 1.13 -31.62
CA ALA A 364 -15.31 0.30 -31.93
C ALA A 364 -15.50 -1.09 -31.31
N PRO A 365 -15.01 -2.16 -31.97
CA PRO A 365 -15.05 -3.51 -31.41
C PRO A 365 -14.28 -3.54 -30.07
N VAL A 366 -14.95 -4.02 -29.02
CA VAL A 366 -14.40 -4.12 -27.66
C VAL A 366 -13.47 -5.34 -27.51
N GLU A 367 -13.35 -6.15 -28.55
CA GLU A 367 -12.66 -7.45 -28.53
C GLU A 367 -11.15 -7.34 -28.28
N LYS A 368 -10.54 -6.15 -28.41
CA LYS A 368 -9.14 -5.94 -28.01
C LYS A 368 -8.89 -4.50 -27.56
N LEU A 369 -9.04 -4.26 -26.27
CA LEU A 369 -8.78 -2.95 -25.68
C LEU A 369 -7.28 -2.80 -25.39
N GLU A 370 -6.68 -1.72 -25.88
CA GLU A 370 -5.34 -1.31 -25.47
C GLU A 370 -5.44 -0.09 -24.53
N LEU A 371 -4.95 -0.22 -23.30
CA LEU A 371 -4.96 0.88 -22.35
C LEU A 371 -3.92 1.94 -22.72
N GLN A 372 -4.37 3.18 -22.74
CA GLN A 372 -3.60 4.39 -23.03
C GLN A 372 -3.54 5.29 -21.79
N PRO A 373 -2.56 6.20 -21.67
CA PRO A 373 -2.43 7.09 -20.51
C PRO A 373 -3.71 7.86 -20.15
N SER A 374 -4.52 8.24 -21.14
CA SER A 374 -5.81 8.92 -20.96
C SER A 374 -6.83 8.12 -20.14
N HIS A 375 -6.69 6.78 -20.08
CA HIS A 375 -7.58 5.93 -19.29
C HIS A 375 -7.28 5.98 -17.79
N LEU A 376 -6.10 6.45 -17.37
CA LEU A 376 -5.72 6.61 -15.95
C LEU A 376 -6.41 7.79 -15.26
N GLU A 377 -7.15 8.62 -16.00
CA GLU A 377 -7.93 9.71 -15.44
C GLU A 377 -9.07 9.15 -14.58
N ILE A 378 -8.97 9.41 -13.28
CA ILE A 378 -10.08 9.26 -12.36
C ILE A 378 -10.97 10.47 -12.62
N PRO A 379 -12.30 10.31 -12.87
CA PRO A 379 -13.19 11.45 -12.94
C PRO A 379 -12.98 12.35 -11.71
N VAL A 380 -12.77 13.65 -11.97
CA VAL A 380 -12.72 14.67 -10.92
C VAL A 380 -13.99 14.52 -10.08
N GLY A 381 -13.79 14.10 -8.83
CA GLY A 381 -14.78 13.49 -7.96
C GLY A 381 -14.13 12.67 -6.84
N ALA A 382 -12.88 12.21 -7.04
CA ALA A 382 -12.00 11.72 -5.98
C ALA A 382 -10.90 12.75 -5.65
N SER A 383 -11.30 13.98 -5.34
CA SER A 383 -10.45 14.91 -4.59
C SER A 383 -10.56 14.52 -3.12
N ALA A 384 -9.50 13.87 -2.62
CA ALA A 384 -9.28 13.50 -1.23
C ALA A 384 -10.27 12.46 -0.66
N PRO A 385 -9.84 11.59 0.27
CA PRO A 385 -10.77 11.21 1.32
C PRO A 385 -11.30 12.53 1.91
N PRO A 386 -12.59 12.67 2.30
CA PRO A 386 -12.94 13.74 3.22
C PRO A 386 -11.87 13.71 4.33
N PRO A 387 -11.25 14.85 4.71
CA PRO A 387 -10.24 14.83 5.75
C PRO A 387 -10.81 13.95 6.85
N ALA A 388 -10.09 12.86 7.20
CA ALA A 388 -10.46 12.04 8.34
C ALA A 388 -10.90 13.03 9.40
N PRO A 389 -12.12 12.93 9.97
CA PRO A 389 -12.62 13.98 10.82
C PRO A 389 -11.55 14.15 11.89
N ARG A 390 -10.74 15.22 11.75
CA ARG A 390 -10.08 15.84 12.89
C ARG A 390 -11.19 15.85 13.89
N ALA A 391 -10.97 15.23 15.04
CA ALA A 391 -11.95 15.19 16.10
C ALA A 391 -12.39 16.63 16.36
N ALA A 392 -13.40 17.05 15.61
CA ALA A 392 -14.16 18.24 15.81
C ALA A 392 -14.81 17.85 17.12
N THR A 393 -14.33 18.51 18.17
CA THR A 393 -14.91 18.44 19.50
C THR A 393 -16.42 18.38 19.34
N SER A 394 -17.11 17.58 20.15
CA SER A 394 -18.57 17.44 20.06
C SER A 394 -19.29 18.78 19.90
N ALA A 395 -18.74 19.83 20.52
CA ALA A 395 -19.13 21.23 20.38
C ALA A 395 -19.12 21.80 18.94
N ALA A 396 -18.12 21.50 18.11
CA ALA A 396 -18.04 22.01 16.74
C ALA A 396 -19.06 21.35 15.80
N ARG A 397 -19.33 20.05 15.98
CA ARG A 397 -20.40 19.34 15.26
C ARG A 397 -21.78 19.81 15.70
N ASP A 398 -21.94 20.09 17.00
CA ASP A 398 -23.19 20.60 17.55
C ASP A 398 -23.50 22.02 17.03
N GLU A 399 -22.50 22.90 16.90
CA GLU A 399 -22.70 24.25 16.35
C GLU A 399 -23.02 24.22 14.84
N GLU A 400 -22.36 23.34 14.07
CA GLU A 400 -22.64 23.17 12.64
C GLU A 400 -24.03 22.56 12.40
N GLU A 401 -24.43 21.57 13.22
CA GLU A 401 -25.78 21.00 13.22
C GLU A 401 -26.84 22.05 13.59
N ARG A 402 -26.57 22.88 14.60
CA ARG A 402 -27.45 23.99 15.01
C ARG A 402 -27.60 25.03 13.90
N ALA A 403 -26.52 25.39 13.22
CA ALA A 403 -26.53 26.35 12.11
C ALA A 403 -27.38 25.84 10.92
N LEU A 404 -27.27 24.55 10.58
CA LEU A 404 -28.07 23.92 9.53
C LEU A 404 -29.56 23.88 9.85
N LEU A 405 -29.93 23.58 11.10
CA LEU A 405 -31.32 23.59 11.56
C LEU A 405 -31.93 25.00 11.48
N LEU A 406 -31.18 26.03 11.92
CA LEU A 406 -31.63 27.43 11.86
C LEU A 406 -31.73 27.98 10.44
N ASP A 407 -30.85 27.57 9.54
CA ASP A 407 -30.91 27.94 8.12
C ASP A 407 -32.10 27.27 7.41
N ALA A 408 -32.36 26.00 7.72
CA ALA A 408 -33.54 25.28 7.21
C ALA A 408 -34.86 25.91 7.70
N LEU A 409 -34.94 26.30 8.97
CA LEU A 409 -36.11 27.00 9.53
C LEU A 409 -36.31 28.38 8.90
N ARG A 410 -35.25 29.16 8.74
CA ARG A 410 -35.32 30.48 8.07
C ARG A 410 -35.83 30.37 6.64
N ARG A 411 -35.38 29.37 5.88
CA ARG A 411 -35.82 29.19 4.48
C ARG A 411 -37.23 28.60 4.36
N ALA A 412 -37.74 27.98 5.43
CA ALA A 412 -39.06 27.39 5.51
C ALA A 412 -40.06 28.24 6.32
N ASP A 413 -39.71 29.50 6.62
CA ASP A 413 -40.54 30.45 7.38
C ASP A 413 -41.07 29.86 8.70
N ASP A 414 -40.16 29.26 9.48
CA ASP A 414 -40.41 28.57 10.75
C ASP A 414 -41.36 27.34 10.67
N ASN A 415 -41.69 26.86 9.46
CA ASN A 415 -42.43 25.61 9.27
C ASN A 415 -41.52 24.37 9.46
N GLY A 416 -41.61 23.76 10.64
CA GLY A 416 -40.79 22.59 11.01
C GLY A 416 -40.98 21.34 10.14
N VAL A 417 -42.13 21.17 9.47
CA VAL A 417 -42.35 20.03 8.56
C VAL A 417 -41.60 20.24 7.25
N GLU A 418 -41.63 21.45 6.72
CA GLU A 418 -40.95 21.79 5.47
C GLU A 418 -39.43 21.92 5.65
N ALA A 419 -38.98 22.45 6.79
CA ALA A 419 -37.56 22.46 7.14
C ALA A 419 -36.97 21.04 7.23
N ALA A 420 -37.71 20.09 7.83
CA ALA A 420 -37.30 18.69 7.90
C ALA A 420 -37.20 18.03 6.51
N ALA A 421 -38.18 18.32 5.64
CA ALA A 421 -38.20 17.82 4.25
C ALA A 421 -37.01 18.36 3.43
N ARG A 422 -36.66 19.65 3.59
CA ARG A 422 -35.51 20.27 2.92
C ARG A 422 -34.16 19.71 3.36
N LEU A 423 -34.05 19.27 4.61
CA LEU A 423 -32.88 18.58 5.14
C LEU A 423 -32.89 17.06 4.86
N GLY A 424 -33.90 16.54 4.17
CA GLY A 424 -34.01 15.13 3.83
C GLY A 424 -34.12 14.21 5.03
N MET A 425 -34.67 14.69 6.16
CA MET A 425 -34.78 13.90 7.39
C MET A 425 -36.22 13.72 7.89
N PRO A 426 -36.54 12.61 8.58
CA PRO A 426 -37.86 12.40 9.15
C PRO A 426 -38.22 13.48 10.18
N LYS A 427 -39.50 13.88 10.22
CA LYS A 427 -40.04 14.87 11.16
C LYS A 427 -39.61 14.59 12.61
N SER A 428 -39.75 13.35 13.08
CA SER A 428 -39.36 12.95 14.44
C SER A 428 -37.87 13.19 14.75
N THR A 429 -37.00 13.04 13.76
CA THR A 429 -35.55 13.27 13.90
C THR A 429 -35.24 14.76 13.94
N PHE A 430 -35.93 15.55 13.14
CA PHE A 430 -35.77 17.00 13.10
C PHE A 430 -36.18 17.67 14.43
N TYR A 431 -37.37 17.35 14.97
CA TYR A 431 -37.84 17.91 16.25
C TYR A 431 -36.94 17.49 17.43
N ARG A 432 -36.47 16.23 17.46
CA ARG A 432 -35.51 15.77 18.48
C ARG A 432 -34.18 16.54 18.42
N LYS A 433 -33.73 16.93 17.22
CA LYS A 433 -32.52 17.75 17.04
C LYS A 433 -32.75 19.21 17.43
N LEU A 434 -33.94 19.78 17.18
CA LEU A 434 -34.29 21.12 17.69
C LEU A 434 -34.26 21.18 19.22
N GLU A 435 -34.81 20.15 19.88
CA GLU A 435 -34.83 20.04 21.34
C GLU A 435 -33.41 19.89 21.91
N LYS A 436 -32.58 19.03 21.31
CA LYS A 436 -31.16 18.88 21.66
C LYS A 436 -30.39 20.21 21.60
N HIS A 437 -30.71 21.08 20.64
CA HIS A 437 -30.04 22.38 20.42
C HIS A 437 -30.75 23.58 21.04
N GLY A 438 -31.83 23.35 21.81
CA GLY A 438 -32.59 24.41 22.48
C GLY A 438 -33.26 25.42 21.54
N ILE A 439 -33.54 25.05 20.29
CA ILE A 439 -34.19 25.91 19.30
C ILE A 439 -35.71 25.81 19.47
N ARG A 440 -36.38 26.94 19.73
CA ARG A 440 -37.85 27.03 19.80
C ARG A 440 -38.39 27.60 18.48
N LEU A 441 -39.40 26.94 17.93
CA LEU A 441 -40.19 27.46 16.82
C LEU A 441 -41.01 28.67 17.31
N ARG A 442 -41.19 29.67 16.44
CA ARG A 442 -42.00 30.86 16.74
C ARG A 442 -43.49 30.62 16.58
#